data_AF-A0AAV3XSB1-F1
#
_entry.id   AF-A0AAV3XSB1-F1
#
_cell.length_a   1.000
_cell.length_b   1.000
_cell.length_c   1.000
_cell.angle_alpha   90.00
_cell.angle_beta   90.00
_cell.angle_gamma   90.00
#
_symmetry.space_group_name_H-M   'P 1'
#
loop_
_entity.id
_entity.type
_entity.pdbx_description
1 polymer ?
#
loop_
_entity_poly.entity_id
_entity_poly.type
_entity_poly.pdbx_seq_one_letter_code
_entity_poly.pdbx_strand_id
1 'polypeptide(L)'
;MEIIKEVNPIIRGWSNYYSTVVSKDTYSYCDHILYQQLRAWTRRRHPNKNAQWVKAKYWHSEGNKNWVFSTRDGQNAYKLLQHSETKVIRHTKVEGNRSPFDGDLTYWSSRMGAHPEMTPEKAFLLKKQKGKCAYCGLNFRDGDLLETDHIIPTNNGGKNSKDNKQLLHRHCHDLKTAQDMAGMRDKHLVTEEPDEVKVSRPVLKTSQRGDSLT
;
A
#
# COMPACT_ATOMS: atom_id res chain seq x y z
N MET A 1 24.89 -14.45 -17.52
CA MET A 1 23.44 -14.48 -17.33
C MET A 1 23.09 -14.06 -15.91
N GLU A 2 23.59 -14.79 -14.90
CA GLU A 2 23.39 -14.51 -13.47
C GLU A 2 23.64 -13.03 -13.09
N ILE A 3 24.78 -12.46 -13.51
CA ILE A 3 25.14 -11.09 -13.13
C ILE A 3 24.11 -10.00 -13.50
N ILE A 4 23.45 -10.08 -14.67
CA ILE A 4 22.46 -9.06 -15.07
C ILE A 4 21.18 -9.21 -14.24
N LYS A 5 20.78 -10.44 -13.95
CA LYS A 5 19.60 -10.74 -13.13
C LYS A 5 19.78 -10.27 -11.69
N GLU A 6 20.99 -10.41 -11.14
CA GLU A 6 21.32 -9.96 -9.79
C GLU A 6 21.50 -8.43 -9.68
N VAL A 7 22.17 -7.81 -10.66
CA VAL A 7 22.53 -6.39 -10.58
C VAL A 7 21.35 -5.47 -10.93
N ASN A 8 20.46 -5.86 -11.86
CA ASN A 8 19.35 -5.00 -12.28
C ASN A 8 18.40 -4.60 -11.14
N PRO A 9 17.95 -5.50 -10.24
CA PRO A 9 17.15 -5.13 -9.08
C PRO A 9 17.84 -4.12 -8.16
N ILE A 10 19.17 -4.25 -7.97
CA ILE A 10 19.97 -3.34 -7.13
C ILE A 10 20.01 -1.95 -7.76
N ILE A 11 20.35 -1.86 -9.05
CA ILE A 11 20.37 -0.58 -9.80
C ILE A 11 19.01 0.08 -9.71
N ARG A 12 17.93 -0.69 -9.95
CA ARG A 12 16.57 -0.18 -9.91
C ARG A 12 16.20 0.33 -8.53
N GLY A 13 16.45 -0.44 -7.48
CA GLY A 13 16.11 -0.06 -6.11
C GLY A 13 16.84 1.20 -5.68
N TRP A 14 18.16 1.22 -5.84
CA TRP A 14 19.00 2.36 -5.43
C TRP A 14 18.68 3.62 -6.24
N SER A 15 18.53 3.51 -7.57
CA SER A 15 18.21 4.67 -8.41
C SER A 15 16.79 5.19 -8.17
N ASN A 16 15.82 4.33 -7.87
CA ASN A 16 14.48 4.77 -7.53
C ASN A 16 14.46 5.53 -6.20
N TYR A 17 15.21 5.05 -5.20
CA TYR A 17 15.32 5.71 -3.90
C TYR A 17 15.88 7.14 -4.03
N TYR A 18 16.95 7.33 -4.81
CA TYR A 18 17.58 8.64 -5.03
C TYR A 18 16.98 9.44 -6.20
N SER A 19 15.85 9.00 -6.77
CA SER A 19 15.24 9.67 -7.91
C SER A 19 14.68 11.07 -7.58
N THR A 20 14.40 11.35 -6.30
CA THR A 20 13.81 12.63 -5.86
C THR A 20 14.82 13.76 -5.69
N VAL A 21 16.11 13.44 -5.60
CA VAL A 21 17.20 14.40 -5.41
C VAL A 21 18.03 14.60 -6.68
N VAL A 22 18.97 15.56 -6.66
CA VAL A 22 19.78 15.92 -7.83
C VAL A 22 20.89 14.89 -8.06
N SER A 23 20.51 13.73 -8.60
CA SER A 23 21.39 12.55 -8.63
C SER A 23 22.05 12.25 -9.97
N LYS A 24 21.86 13.09 -11.01
CA LYS A 24 22.31 12.75 -12.37
C LYS A 24 23.83 12.53 -12.47
N ASP A 25 24.63 13.42 -11.90
CA ASP A 25 26.09 13.29 -11.94
C ASP A 25 26.56 12.06 -11.17
N THR A 26 25.96 11.79 -10.01
CA THR A 26 26.20 10.58 -9.22
C THR A 26 25.83 9.32 -10.01
N TYR A 27 24.71 9.32 -10.73
CA TYR A 27 24.30 8.20 -11.57
C TYR A 27 25.30 7.92 -12.68
N SER A 28 25.78 8.97 -13.36
CA SER A 28 26.83 8.83 -14.37
C SER A 28 28.14 8.28 -13.77
N TYR A 29 28.50 8.71 -12.56
CA TYR A 29 29.65 8.15 -11.84
C TYR A 29 29.45 6.67 -11.48
N CYS A 30 28.28 6.28 -10.96
CA CYS A 30 27.93 4.88 -10.70
C CYS A 30 28.02 4.01 -11.96
N ASP A 31 27.49 4.48 -13.08
CA ASP A 31 27.56 3.77 -14.37
C ASP A 31 29.02 3.60 -14.85
N HIS A 32 29.86 4.62 -14.64
CA HIS A 32 31.29 4.54 -14.95
C HIS A 32 32.02 3.49 -14.11
N ILE A 33 31.80 3.47 -12.80
CA ILE A 33 32.40 2.47 -11.90
C ILE A 33 31.92 1.06 -12.26
N LEU A 34 30.61 0.89 -12.49
CA LEU A 34 30.03 -0.38 -12.89
C LEU A 34 30.63 -0.89 -14.21
N TYR A 35 30.82 0.00 -15.19
CA TYR A 35 31.51 -0.35 -16.43
C TYR A 35 32.93 -0.89 -16.19
N GLN A 36 33.72 -0.23 -15.33
CA GLN A 36 35.07 -0.69 -15.01
C GLN A 36 35.06 -2.08 -14.35
N GLN A 37 34.15 -2.30 -13.41
CA GLN A 37 33.97 -3.59 -12.72
C GLN A 37 33.60 -4.70 -13.72
N LEU A 38 32.64 -4.43 -14.61
CA LEU A 38 32.22 -5.38 -15.65
C LEU A 38 33.35 -5.69 -16.63
N ARG A 39 34.14 -4.68 -17.02
CA ARG A 39 35.30 -4.86 -17.89
C ARG A 39 36.38 -5.72 -17.24
N ALA A 40 36.66 -5.52 -15.94
CA ALA A 40 37.60 -6.37 -15.21
C ALA A 40 37.08 -7.81 -15.08
N TRP A 41 35.78 -7.96 -14.77
CA TRP A 41 35.11 -9.25 -14.66
C TRP A 41 35.15 -10.03 -15.98
N THR A 42 34.83 -9.42 -17.12
CA THR A 42 34.84 -10.12 -18.42
C THR A 42 36.25 -10.54 -18.85
N ARG A 43 37.26 -9.71 -18.60
CA ARG A 43 38.67 -10.06 -18.86
C ARG A 43 39.11 -11.27 -18.02
N ARG A 44 38.74 -11.30 -16.74
CA ARG A 44 39.03 -12.45 -15.85
C ARG A 44 38.30 -13.72 -16.31
N ARG A 45 37.06 -13.58 -16.78
CA ARG A 45 36.25 -14.71 -17.28
C ARG A 45 36.80 -15.31 -18.58
N HIS A 46 37.51 -14.52 -19.40
CA HIS A 46 38.02 -14.94 -20.71
C HIS A 46 39.52 -14.62 -20.86
N PRO A 47 40.40 -15.30 -20.11
CA PRO A 47 41.84 -14.97 -20.09
C PRO A 47 42.51 -15.12 -21.47
N ASN A 48 42.01 -16.04 -22.30
CA ASN A 48 42.57 -16.34 -23.63
C ASN A 48 41.90 -15.55 -24.76
N LYS A 49 41.05 -14.55 -24.45
CA LYS A 49 40.35 -13.75 -25.47
C LYS A 49 40.82 -12.30 -25.41
N ASN A 50 40.98 -11.70 -26.58
CA ASN A 50 41.38 -10.30 -26.69
C ASN A 50 40.21 -9.35 -26.35
N ALA A 51 40.55 -8.07 -26.16
CA ALA A 51 39.57 -7.04 -25.78
C ALA A 51 38.48 -6.82 -26.85
N GLN A 52 38.82 -6.97 -28.14
CA GLN A 52 37.87 -6.81 -29.23
C GLN A 52 36.78 -7.88 -29.19
N TRP A 53 37.16 -9.14 -28.95
CA TRP A 53 36.23 -10.24 -28.79
C TRP A 53 35.32 -10.04 -27.57
N VAL A 54 35.90 -9.61 -26.45
CA VAL A 54 35.13 -9.30 -25.23
C VAL A 54 34.12 -8.19 -25.48
N LYS A 55 34.52 -7.12 -26.17
CA LYS A 55 33.61 -6.04 -26.59
C LYS A 55 32.46 -6.58 -27.43
N ALA A 56 32.76 -7.30 -28.52
CA ALA A 56 31.74 -7.85 -29.42
C ALA A 56 30.75 -8.81 -28.75
N LYS A 57 31.20 -9.53 -27.71
CA LYS A 57 30.37 -10.51 -27.00
C LYS A 57 29.37 -9.90 -26.01
N TYR A 58 29.73 -8.79 -25.37
CA TYR A 58 29.01 -8.28 -24.19
C TYR A 58 28.56 -6.83 -24.32
N TRP A 59 29.21 -6.02 -25.17
CA TRP A 59 28.89 -4.61 -25.36
C TRP A 59 28.32 -4.40 -26.76
N HIS A 60 27.03 -4.08 -26.79
CA HIS A 60 26.26 -3.93 -28.01
C HIS A 60 25.82 -2.48 -28.21
N SER A 61 25.43 -2.16 -29.43
CA SER A 61 24.76 -0.91 -29.76
C SER A 61 23.26 -1.17 -29.91
N GLU A 62 22.44 -0.32 -29.30
CA GLU A 62 20.98 -0.43 -29.33
C GLU A 62 20.38 0.98 -29.47
N GLY A 63 19.75 1.24 -30.63
CA GLY A 63 19.31 2.59 -31.00
C GLY A 63 20.50 3.56 -30.98
N ASN A 64 20.34 4.68 -30.25
CA ASN A 64 21.39 5.69 -30.11
C ASN A 64 22.40 5.38 -28.99
N LYS A 65 22.26 4.25 -28.30
CA LYS A 65 23.13 3.88 -27.18
C LYS A 65 24.22 2.94 -27.65
N ASN A 66 25.46 3.36 -27.44
CA ASN A 66 26.64 2.53 -27.58
C ASN A 66 27.05 1.98 -26.21
N TRP A 67 27.76 0.85 -26.19
CA TRP A 67 28.28 0.23 -24.97
C TRP A 67 27.21 -0.30 -24.00
N VAL A 68 26.12 -0.83 -24.52
CA VAL A 68 25.09 -1.50 -23.72
C VAL A 68 25.60 -2.89 -23.31
N PHE A 69 25.76 -3.12 -22.01
CA PHE A 69 26.10 -4.44 -21.50
C PHE A 69 24.88 -5.35 -21.59
N SER A 70 24.95 -6.37 -22.45
CA SER A 70 23.88 -7.36 -22.58
C SER A 70 24.42 -8.76 -22.88
N THR A 71 23.63 -9.78 -22.56
CA THR A 71 23.92 -11.17 -22.93
C THR A 71 22.68 -11.80 -23.54
N ARG A 72 22.84 -12.55 -24.63
CA ARG A 72 21.77 -13.37 -25.21
C ARG A 72 21.73 -14.74 -24.54
N ASP A 73 20.53 -15.20 -24.24
CA ASP A 73 20.22 -16.56 -23.81
C ASP A 73 19.03 -17.07 -24.65
N GLY A 74 19.33 -17.89 -25.66
CA GLY A 74 18.36 -18.26 -26.68
C GLY A 74 17.74 -17.03 -27.36
N GLN A 75 16.41 -16.90 -27.25
CA GLN A 75 15.64 -15.78 -27.80
C GLN A 75 15.60 -14.55 -26.88
N ASN A 76 16.01 -14.67 -25.61
CA ASN A 76 15.91 -13.61 -24.62
C ASN A 76 17.22 -12.83 -24.51
N ALA A 77 17.19 -11.55 -24.86
CA ALA A 77 18.30 -10.62 -24.64
C ALA A 77 18.16 -9.97 -23.25
N TYR A 78 19.08 -10.28 -22.33
CA TYR A 78 19.15 -9.60 -21.03
C TYR A 78 20.05 -8.38 -21.14
N LYS A 79 19.50 -7.22 -20.80
CA LYS A 79 20.20 -5.94 -20.80
C LYS A 79 20.39 -5.43 -19.37
N LEU A 80 21.58 -4.90 -19.09
CA LEU A 80 21.86 -4.22 -17.84
C LEU A 80 21.22 -2.82 -17.85
N LEU A 81 20.54 -2.48 -16.77
CA LEU A 81 20.04 -1.13 -16.53
C LEU A 81 21.20 -0.17 -16.26
N GLN A 82 21.01 1.10 -16.60
CA GLN A 82 21.93 2.17 -16.26
C GLN A 82 21.28 3.08 -15.21
N HIS A 83 22.04 3.51 -14.21
CA HIS A 83 21.56 4.44 -13.20
C HIS A 83 21.11 5.75 -13.85
N SER A 84 21.89 6.23 -14.83
CA SER A 84 21.64 7.49 -15.54
C SER A 84 20.34 7.51 -16.34
N GLU A 85 19.78 6.34 -16.67
CA GLU A 85 18.46 6.23 -17.31
C GLU A 85 17.30 6.54 -16.35
N THR A 86 17.52 6.42 -15.04
CA THR A 86 16.52 6.75 -14.04
C THR A 86 16.20 8.24 -14.09
N LYS A 87 14.92 8.57 -14.26
CA LYS A 87 14.45 9.96 -14.30
C LYS A 87 14.57 10.57 -12.90
N VAL A 88 15.06 11.80 -12.82
CA VAL A 88 14.98 12.59 -11.59
C VAL A 88 13.58 13.20 -11.51
N ILE A 89 12.87 12.93 -10.43
CA ILE A 89 11.51 13.39 -10.15
C ILE A 89 11.61 14.55 -9.17
N ARG A 90 11.30 15.78 -9.60
CA ARG A 90 11.36 16.95 -8.73
C ARG A 90 10.06 17.10 -7.95
N HIS A 91 10.17 17.48 -6.68
CA HIS A 91 9.01 17.91 -5.89
C HIS A 91 8.43 19.21 -6.44
N THR A 92 7.12 19.27 -6.60
CA THR A 92 6.39 20.48 -6.99
C THR A 92 6.27 21.42 -5.79
N LYS A 93 6.89 22.61 -5.87
CA LYS A 93 6.79 23.64 -4.82
C LYS A 93 5.35 24.16 -4.70
N VAL A 94 4.95 24.60 -3.51
CA VAL A 94 3.71 25.39 -3.33
C VAL A 94 3.80 26.64 -4.20
N GLU A 95 2.69 27.00 -4.85
CA GLU A 95 2.63 28.14 -5.76
C GLU A 95 2.46 29.44 -4.97
N GLY A 96 3.37 30.40 -5.17
CA GLY A 96 3.31 31.73 -4.58
C GLY A 96 3.12 31.70 -3.06
N ASN A 97 2.12 32.46 -2.59
CA ASN A 97 1.78 32.60 -1.18
C ASN A 97 0.56 31.75 -0.78
N ARG A 98 0.24 30.70 -1.54
CA ARG A 98 -0.89 29.80 -1.21
C ARG A 98 -0.69 29.17 0.17
N SER A 99 -1.78 29.04 0.89
CA SER A 99 -1.83 28.47 2.24
C SER A 99 -2.89 27.38 2.30
N PRO A 100 -2.71 26.28 3.03
CA PRO A 100 -3.77 25.28 3.23
C PRO A 100 -5.11 25.85 3.74
N PHE A 101 -5.06 27.08 4.29
CA PHE A 101 -6.21 27.81 4.82
C PHE A 101 -6.76 28.91 3.89
N ASP A 102 -6.27 29.02 2.65
CA ASP A 102 -6.71 30.03 1.67
C ASP A 102 -8.07 29.73 1.02
N GLY A 103 -8.66 28.57 1.31
CA GLY A 103 -9.96 28.15 0.79
C GLY A 103 -9.91 27.47 -0.58
N ASP A 104 -8.75 27.36 -1.24
CA ASP A 104 -8.62 26.65 -2.53
C ASP A 104 -8.51 25.13 -2.34
N LEU A 105 -9.64 24.53 -1.98
CA LEU A 105 -9.76 23.08 -1.78
C LEU A 105 -9.38 22.28 -3.04
N THR A 106 -9.54 22.85 -4.24
CA THR A 106 -9.22 22.17 -5.50
C THR A 106 -7.71 21.99 -5.66
N TYR A 107 -6.95 23.06 -5.41
CA TYR A 107 -5.51 23.03 -5.43
C TYR A 107 -4.96 22.03 -4.41
N TRP A 108 -5.41 22.14 -3.15
CA TRP A 108 -4.91 21.29 -2.06
C TRP A 108 -5.32 19.82 -2.21
N SER A 109 -6.53 19.53 -2.69
CA SER A 109 -6.95 18.14 -2.99
C SER A 109 -6.11 17.52 -4.10
N SER A 110 -5.80 18.27 -5.16
CA SER A 110 -4.97 17.78 -6.26
C SER A 110 -3.54 17.49 -5.79
N ARG A 111 -3.00 18.36 -4.94
CA ARG A 111 -1.68 18.21 -4.33
C ARG A 111 -1.60 17.01 -3.40
N MET A 112 -2.62 16.82 -2.57
CA MET A 112 -2.74 15.67 -1.67
C MET A 112 -2.69 14.36 -2.45
N GLY A 113 -3.46 14.25 -3.54
CA GLY A 113 -3.46 13.07 -4.41
C GLY A 113 -2.11 12.76 -5.09
N ALA A 114 -1.27 13.77 -5.30
CA ALA A 114 0.05 13.65 -5.90
C ALA A 114 1.20 13.56 -4.87
N HIS A 115 0.89 13.55 -3.57
CA HIS A 115 1.89 13.51 -2.52
C HIS A 115 2.70 12.20 -2.55
N PRO A 116 4.03 12.20 -2.33
CA PRO A 116 4.84 10.98 -2.39
C PRO A 116 4.41 9.88 -1.40
N GLU A 117 3.88 10.25 -0.24
CA GLU A 117 3.37 9.31 0.76
C GLU A 117 1.95 8.81 0.46
N MET A 118 1.29 9.38 -0.56
CA MET A 118 -0.01 8.92 -1.02
C MET A 118 0.15 7.61 -1.78
N THR A 119 -0.48 6.55 -1.29
CA THR A 119 -0.49 5.29 -2.03
C THR A 119 -1.36 5.42 -3.29
N PRO A 120 -1.05 4.70 -4.39
CA PRO A 120 -1.87 4.75 -5.62
C PRO A 120 -3.34 4.40 -5.37
N GLU A 121 -3.61 3.54 -4.38
CA GLU A 121 -4.95 3.19 -3.95
C GLU A 121 -5.69 4.37 -3.31
N LYS A 122 -5.06 5.04 -2.33
CA LYS A 122 -5.66 6.21 -1.68
C LYS A 122 -5.85 7.36 -2.68
N ALA A 123 -4.87 7.60 -3.56
CA ALA A 123 -4.99 8.60 -4.62
C ALA A 123 -6.17 8.32 -5.57
N PHE A 124 -6.37 7.05 -5.95
CA PHE A 124 -7.50 6.63 -6.77
C PHE A 124 -8.83 6.86 -6.05
N LEU A 125 -8.94 6.45 -4.78
CA LEU A 125 -10.18 6.63 -4.01
C LEU A 125 -10.48 8.10 -3.74
N LEU A 126 -9.47 8.91 -3.43
CA LEU A 126 -9.60 10.35 -3.25
C LEU A 126 -10.20 11.01 -4.50
N LYS A 127 -9.69 10.63 -5.69
CA LYS A 127 -10.24 11.08 -6.98
C LYS A 127 -11.67 10.57 -7.21
N LYS A 128 -11.92 9.27 -6.98
CA LYS A 128 -13.24 8.64 -7.13
C LYS A 128 -14.30 9.32 -6.27
N GLN A 129 -13.94 9.69 -5.04
CA GLN A 129 -14.82 10.34 -4.07
C GLN A 129 -14.83 11.87 -4.15
N LYS A 130 -14.19 12.45 -5.18
CA LYS A 130 -14.13 13.91 -5.38
C LYS A 130 -13.60 14.66 -4.15
N GLY A 131 -12.60 14.08 -3.48
CA GLY A 131 -11.98 14.67 -2.29
C GLY A 131 -12.81 14.59 -1.01
N LYS A 132 -13.92 13.82 -0.99
CA LYS A 132 -14.83 13.71 0.16
C LYS A 132 -14.67 12.40 0.91
N CYS A 133 -14.78 12.45 2.24
CA CYS A 133 -14.92 11.27 3.08
C CYS A 133 -16.26 10.60 2.79
N ALA A 134 -16.27 9.28 2.54
CA ALA A 134 -17.49 8.55 2.23
C ALA A 134 -18.45 8.41 3.42
N TYR A 135 -17.97 8.62 4.64
CA TYR A 135 -18.78 8.54 5.87
C TYR A 135 -19.42 9.87 6.25
N CYS A 136 -18.63 10.92 6.48
CA CYS A 136 -19.16 12.22 6.92
C CYS A 136 -19.49 13.19 5.77
N GLY A 137 -19.10 12.88 4.53
CA GLY A 137 -19.34 13.72 3.36
C GLY A 137 -18.49 15.01 3.26
N LEU A 138 -17.69 15.31 4.28
CA LEU A 138 -16.79 16.46 4.30
C LEU A 138 -15.56 16.23 3.44
N ASN A 139 -14.97 17.33 2.93
CA ASN A 139 -13.73 17.28 2.16
C ASN A 139 -12.53 16.98 3.06
N PHE A 140 -11.60 16.16 2.57
CA PHE A 140 -10.28 16.00 3.15
C PHE A 140 -9.48 17.30 3.06
N ARG A 141 -8.73 17.62 4.10
CA ARG A 141 -7.87 18.80 4.22
C ARG A 141 -6.43 18.40 4.51
N ASP A 142 -5.53 19.36 4.36
CA ASP A 142 -4.15 19.19 4.77
C ASP A 142 -4.08 18.82 6.27
N GLY A 143 -3.26 17.82 6.60
CA GLY A 143 -3.15 17.28 7.96
C GLY A 143 -4.16 16.17 8.32
N ASP A 144 -5.19 15.93 7.52
CA ASP A 144 -6.11 14.82 7.78
C ASP A 144 -5.43 13.46 7.59
N LEU A 145 -5.74 12.52 8.49
CA LEU A 145 -5.32 11.12 8.38
C LEU A 145 -6.34 10.35 7.54
N LEU A 146 -5.92 9.94 6.34
CA LEU A 146 -6.72 9.21 5.37
C LEU A 146 -6.55 7.70 5.56
N GLU A 147 -7.65 6.99 5.76
CA GLU A 147 -7.68 5.53 5.90
C GLU A 147 -8.57 4.89 4.84
N THR A 148 -8.16 3.71 4.36
CA THR A 148 -8.93 2.92 3.41
C THR A 148 -9.75 1.89 4.18
N ASP A 149 -11.04 1.86 3.93
CA ASP A 149 -12.01 0.96 4.56
C ASP A 149 -12.83 0.20 3.50
N HIS A 150 -13.43 -0.92 3.88
CA HIS A 150 -14.36 -1.66 3.02
C HIS A 150 -15.81 -1.17 3.22
N ILE A 151 -16.51 -0.87 2.13
CA ILE A 151 -17.93 -0.44 2.17
C ILE A 151 -18.77 -1.52 2.85
N ILE A 152 -18.66 -2.76 2.35
CA ILE A 152 -19.16 -3.96 3.01
C ILE A 152 -17.96 -4.60 3.71
N PRO A 153 -17.98 -4.75 5.04
CA PRO A 153 -16.92 -5.44 5.79
C PRO A 153 -16.65 -6.85 5.26
N THR A 154 -15.40 -7.30 5.32
CA THR A 154 -14.99 -8.62 4.81
C THR A 154 -15.66 -9.78 5.56
N ASN A 155 -15.90 -9.62 6.87
CA ASN A 155 -16.64 -10.59 7.67
C ASN A 155 -18.12 -10.69 7.27
N ASN A 156 -18.70 -9.64 6.68
CA ASN A 156 -20.04 -9.60 6.12
C ASN A 156 -20.07 -9.94 4.62
N GLY A 157 -19.07 -10.68 4.12
CA GLY A 157 -18.99 -11.11 2.72
C GLY A 157 -18.45 -10.05 1.74
N GLY A 158 -17.92 -8.95 2.26
CA GLY A 158 -17.31 -7.90 1.46
C GLY A 158 -16.06 -8.37 0.70
N LYS A 159 -15.99 -8.08 -0.60
CA LYS A 159 -14.83 -8.41 -1.43
C LYS A 159 -13.69 -7.43 -1.21
N ASN A 160 -12.44 -7.88 -1.32
CA ASN A 160 -11.27 -7.01 -1.33
C ASN A 160 -11.01 -6.37 -2.72
N SER A 161 -12.06 -5.87 -3.38
CA SER A 161 -11.97 -5.21 -4.68
C SER A 161 -11.93 -3.69 -4.53
N LYS A 162 -11.40 -2.98 -5.54
CA LYS A 162 -11.38 -1.50 -5.55
C LYS A 162 -12.78 -0.87 -5.49
N ASP A 163 -13.81 -1.61 -5.90
CA ASP A 163 -15.19 -1.12 -5.89
C ASP A 163 -15.83 -1.18 -4.50
N ASN A 164 -15.39 -2.13 -3.67
CA ASN A 164 -15.82 -2.25 -2.28
C ASN A 164 -14.91 -1.47 -1.32
N LYS A 165 -14.04 -0.59 -1.82
CA LYS A 165 -13.17 0.23 -0.99
C LYS A 165 -13.57 1.69 -1.03
N GLN A 166 -13.41 2.34 0.11
CA GLN A 166 -13.68 3.75 0.32
C GLN A 166 -12.59 4.38 1.19
N LEU A 167 -12.41 5.69 1.03
CA LEU A 167 -11.48 6.51 1.77
C LEU A 167 -12.23 7.30 2.84
N LEU A 168 -11.77 7.22 4.08
CA LEU A 168 -12.37 7.85 5.24
C LEU A 168 -11.34 8.69 6.00
N HIS A 169 -11.80 9.66 6.78
CA HIS A 169 -10.96 10.18 7.86
C HIS A 169 -10.75 9.08 8.90
N ARG A 170 -9.60 9.07 9.58
CA ARG A 170 -9.33 8.12 10.67
C ARG A 170 -10.46 8.03 11.69
N HIS A 171 -10.91 9.17 12.23
CA HIS A 171 -12.02 9.19 13.19
C HIS A 171 -13.36 8.69 12.59
N CYS A 172 -13.58 8.89 11.29
CA CYS A 172 -14.77 8.37 10.60
C CYS A 172 -14.70 6.85 10.42
N HIS A 173 -13.50 6.32 10.19
CA HIS A 173 -13.28 4.89 10.10
C HIS A 173 -13.56 4.23 11.45
N ASP A 174 -13.03 4.77 12.55
CA ASP A 174 -13.31 4.28 13.90
C ASP A 174 -14.83 4.23 14.20
N LEU A 175 -15.55 5.30 13.85
CA LEU A 175 -17.01 5.37 14.02
C LEU A 175 -17.77 4.36 13.16
N LYS A 176 -17.38 4.21 11.88
CA LYS A 176 -17.99 3.22 10.99
C LYS A 176 -17.74 1.81 11.51
N THR A 177 -16.51 1.47 11.89
CA THR A 177 -16.19 0.15 12.45
C THR A 177 -17.01 -0.13 13.70
N ALA A 178 -17.20 0.85 14.58
CA ALA A 178 -18.05 0.70 15.75
C ALA A 178 -19.52 0.42 15.37
N GLN A 179 -20.05 1.10 14.32
CA GLN A 179 -21.39 0.86 13.81
C GLN A 179 -21.55 -0.51 13.14
N ASP A 180 -20.58 -0.92 12.32
CA ASP A 180 -20.57 -2.23 11.67
C ASP A 180 -20.60 -3.36 12.71
N MET A 181 -19.85 -3.20 13.80
CA MET A 181 -19.79 -4.15 14.91
C MET A 181 -21.06 -4.12 15.78
N ALA A 182 -21.71 -2.96 15.92
CA ALA A 182 -22.97 -2.83 16.65
C ALA A 182 -24.12 -3.53 15.91
N GLY A 183 -24.14 -3.48 14.58
CA GLY A 183 -25.11 -4.21 13.75
C GLY A 183 -24.98 -5.74 13.83
N MET A 184 -23.86 -6.27 14.33
CA MET A 184 -23.64 -7.71 14.55
C MET A 184 -24.20 -8.21 15.88
N ARG A 185 -24.44 -7.32 16.84
CA ARG A 185 -25.09 -7.68 18.10
C ARG A 185 -26.60 -7.70 17.91
N ASP A 186 -27.09 -8.71 17.19
CA ASP A 186 -28.52 -8.98 17.14
C ASP A 186 -29.03 -9.23 18.57
N LYS A 187 -30.04 -8.48 19.00
CA LYS A 187 -30.67 -8.55 20.32
C LYS A 187 -31.81 -9.59 20.35
N HIS A 188 -31.65 -10.71 19.67
CA HIS A 188 -32.66 -11.77 19.66
C HIS A 188 -32.13 -13.05 20.33
N LEU A 189 -31.85 -12.95 21.64
CA LEU A 189 -31.99 -14.10 22.52
C LEU A 189 -33.41 -14.06 23.06
N VAL A 190 -34.35 -14.67 22.34
CA VAL A 190 -35.57 -15.18 22.98
C VAL A 190 -35.11 -16.39 23.79
N THR A 191 -34.74 -16.16 25.03
CA THR A 191 -34.80 -17.21 26.04
C THR A 191 -36.28 -17.48 26.27
N GLU A 192 -36.82 -18.50 25.62
CA GLU A 192 -38.04 -19.14 26.12
C GLU A 192 -37.70 -19.72 27.49
N GLU A 193 -38.31 -19.17 28.55
CA GLU A 193 -38.30 -19.81 29.85
C GLU A 193 -38.97 -21.19 29.69
N PRO A 194 -38.30 -22.29 30.07
CA PRO A 194 -38.95 -23.60 30.07
C PRO A 194 -40.09 -23.56 31.08
N ASP A 195 -41.30 -23.86 30.61
CA ASP A 195 -42.53 -23.91 31.40
C ASP A 195 -42.32 -24.56 32.79
N GLU A 196 -42.77 -23.86 33.84
CA GLU A 196 -42.88 -24.39 35.20
C GLU A 196 -43.70 -25.69 35.20
N VAL A 197 -43.01 -26.82 35.21
CA VAL A 197 -43.62 -28.11 35.48
C VAL A 197 -44.24 -28.04 36.88
N LYS A 198 -45.57 -28.17 36.95
CA LYS A 198 -46.33 -28.31 38.21
C LYS A 198 -45.81 -29.49 39.01
N VAL A 199 -44.90 -29.25 39.95
CA VAL A 199 -44.51 -30.24 40.95
C VAL A 199 -45.43 -30.09 42.16
N SER A 200 -46.16 -31.17 42.42
CA SER A 200 -47.10 -31.38 43.51
C SER A 200 -46.52 -31.02 44.88
N ARG A 201 -47.25 -30.23 45.66
CA ARG A 201 -46.95 -29.93 47.08
C ARG A 201 -47.61 -31.00 47.97
N PRO A 202 -46.87 -31.73 48.83
CA PRO A 202 -47.50 -32.55 49.84
C PRO A 202 -48.07 -31.66 50.96
N VAL A 203 -49.39 -31.75 51.17
CA VAL A 203 -50.09 -31.12 52.28
C VAL A 203 -49.77 -31.90 53.56
N LEU A 204 -48.96 -31.32 54.44
CA LEU A 204 -48.79 -31.81 55.80
C LEU A 204 -50.06 -31.50 56.61
N LYS A 205 -50.82 -32.55 56.95
CA LYS A 205 -51.91 -32.47 57.92
C LYS A 205 -51.31 -32.29 59.32
N THR A 206 -51.60 -31.17 59.97
CA THR A 206 -51.40 -31.04 61.43
C THR A 206 -52.62 -31.64 62.13
N SER A 207 -52.38 -32.61 63.02
CA SER A 207 -53.39 -33.17 63.91
C SER A 207 -53.72 -32.19 65.05
N GLN A 208 -54.94 -32.31 65.53
CA GLN A 208 -55.65 -31.43 66.46
C GLN A 208 -55.25 -31.58 67.94
N ARG A 209 -55.59 -30.49 68.67
CA ARG A 209 -56.22 -30.40 70.02
C ARG A 209 -55.38 -30.26 71.31
N GLY A 210 -55.89 -29.32 72.13
CA GLY A 210 -55.74 -29.17 73.58
C GLY A 210 -54.87 -27.98 73.98
N ASP A 211 -55.23 -27.06 74.88
CA ASP A 211 -56.43 -26.81 75.66
C ASP A 211 -56.33 -25.37 76.24
N SER A 212 -57.47 -24.67 76.21
CA SER A 212 -58.15 -23.93 77.29
C SER A 212 -57.40 -23.19 78.44
N LEU A 213 -57.98 -22.00 78.76
CA LEU A 213 -57.99 -21.25 80.05
C LEU A 213 -56.73 -20.41 80.35
N THR A 214 -56.78 -19.12 80.66
CA THR A 214 -57.78 -18.23 81.29
C THR A 214 -57.51 -16.80 80.86
#